data_AF-W2YBS1-F1
#
_entry.id   AF-W2YBS1-F1
#
_cell.length_a   1.000
_cell.length_b   1.000
_cell.length_c   1.000
_cell.angle_alpha   90.00
_cell.angle_beta   90.00
_cell.angle_gamma   90.00
#
_symmetry.space_group_name_H-M   'P 1'
#
loop_
_entity.id
_entity.type
_entity.pdbx_description
1 polymer ?
#
loop_
_entity_poly.entity_id
_entity_poly.type
_entity_poly.pdbx_seq_one_letter_code
_entity_poly.pdbx_strand_id
1 'polypeptide(L)'
;MHYNVARVLAIVAFVATVVAASAATESRKTTPDTRAWSHSFHDDVYLRRDLRAHRHANEERAVRTSTVENVLKSTVSADQLKAGIARGDTMNSVIKALQLQKVGDALLDSAQLTALIKYLKLFNEANPTKKTTLIATLTAHYGNQGLAKIIEAGQQVPKTARMANRLQTEQVQLWMGQGKTPEQVFGLLKLNKFWPLSWISSDLFNRPGLATWVKYLDDFNDANPDKKTTLISILSSRYSDKALANMLIQANKAQSTSSIAKRIQAEQTQLWLKHGKKPEDIFTMLQLEKAGDTLFENPLFSAWIKYADDFRLLYDTDLATMSTLISHYSDEAVAKMITKAHGNPKTKNIAERLESELQRDWLFAKQSTYDVFIMMNLDRTLDKVLENPLFSVWYNYGLYVNKMNLGAFRRADSSDESTEYQKDGSGVAKMADDPLAGEKGGAKKSPFIAGCRGSGGRR
;
A
#
# COMPACT_ATOMS: atom_id res chain seq x y z
N MET A 1 -6.72 21.12 -20.53
CA MET A 1 -5.89 20.38 -19.56
C MET A 1 -6.22 20.63 -18.08
N HIS A 2 -7.06 21.59 -17.72
CA HIS A 2 -7.39 21.86 -16.29
C HIS A 2 -8.52 21.01 -15.69
N TYR A 3 -9.25 20.24 -16.49
CA TYR A 3 -10.39 19.43 -16.02
C TYR A 3 -10.01 18.05 -15.42
N ASN A 4 -8.81 17.53 -15.71
CA ASN A 4 -8.39 16.19 -15.22
C ASN A 4 -7.75 16.23 -13.82
N VAL A 5 -7.22 17.37 -13.37
CA VAL A 5 -6.60 17.50 -12.05
C VAL A 5 -7.66 17.60 -10.94
N ALA A 6 -8.83 18.19 -11.23
CA ALA A 6 -9.92 18.33 -10.26
C ALA A 6 -10.63 16.99 -9.94
N ARG A 7 -10.67 16.04 -10.90
CA ARG A 7 -11.25 14.71 -10.67
C ARG A 7 -10.37 13.79 -9.81
N VAL A 8 -9.05 13.95 -9.88
CA VAL A 8 -8.10 13.18 -9.05
C VAL A 8 -8.20 13.57 -7.57
N LEU A 9 -8.57 14.83 -7.24
CA LEU A 9 -8.72 15.29 -5.87
C LEU A 9 -10.05 14.87 -5.21
N ALA A 10 -11.12 14.69 -5.99
CA ALA A 10 -12.42 14.24 -5.48
C ALA A 10 -12.44 12.74 -5.06
N ILE A 11 -11.52 11.93 -5.60
CA ILE A 11 -11.40 10.48 -5.31
C ILE A 11 -10.76 10.23 -3.92
N VAL A 12 -10.07 11.22 -3.35
CA VAL A 12 -9.36 11.10 -2.07
C VAL A 12 -10.31 11.03 -0.86
N ALA A 13 -11.54 11.55 -0.97
CA ALA A 13 -12.44 11.70 0.18
C ALA A 13 -13.28 10.45 0.55
N PHE A 14 -13.40 9.44 -0.32
CA PHE A 14 -14.35 8.33 -0.11
C PHE A 14 -13.73 6.97 0.21
N VAL A 15 -12.40 6.84 0.18
CA VAL A 15 -11.71 5.59 0.58
C VAL A 15 -11.69 5.43 2.11
N ALA A 16 -11.93 6.49 2.87
CA ALA A 16 -11.91 6.47 4.33
C ALA A 16 -13.22 5.98 4.98
N THR A 17 -14.35 5.91 4.27
CA THR A 17 -15.68 5.73 4.89
C THR A 17 -16.21 4.29 4.93
N VAL A 18 -15.63 3.34 4.19
CA VAL A 18 -16.20 1.97 4.12
C VAL A 18 -15.73 1.02 5.23
N VAL A 19 -14.78 1.42 6.10
CA VAL A 19 -14.31 0.57 7.22
C VAL A 19 -14.75 1.09 8.60
N ALA A 20 -15.38 2.27 8.68
CA ALA A 20 -15.83 2.83 9.96
C ALA A 20 -17.09 2.16 10.52
N ALA A 21 -17.83 1.37 9.72
CA ALA A 21 -19.11 0.77 10.13
C ALA A 21 -18.99 -0.53 10.96
N SER A 22 -17.78 -1.05 11.20
CA SER A 22 -17.59 -2.29 11.98
C SER A 22 -16.90 -2.10 13.34
N ALA A 23 -16.69 -0.86 13.79
CA ALA A 23 -16.01 -0.54 15.06
C ALA A 23 -16.95 -0.06 16.17
N ALA A 24 -18.27 -0.24 16.03
CA ALA A 24 -19.26 0.12 17.05
C ALA A 24 -19.82 -1.13 17.73
N THR A 25 -19.01 -1.79 18.57
CA THR A 25 -19.50 -2.64 19.66
C THR A 25 -18.52 -2.60 20.84
N GLU A 26 -19.00 -1.97 21.92
CA GLU A 26 -18.59 -1.96 23.33
C GLU A 26 -17.18 -2.45 23.74
N SER A 27 -16.34 -1.49 24.13
CA SER A 27 -15.11 -1.73 24.90
C SER A 27 -15.43 -1.84 26.40
N ARG A 28 -15.54 -3.08 26.91
CA ARG A 28 -15.44 -3.36 28.36
C ARG A 28 -13.95 -3.37 28.73
N LYS A 29 -13.53 -2.42 29.59
CA LYS A 29 -12.15 -2.32 30.10
C LYS A 29 -11.80 -3.57 30.90
N THR A 30 -10.84 -4.35 30.43
CA THR A 30 -10.08 -5.30 31.24
C THR A 30 -8.59 -4.93 31.15
N THR A 31 -8.01 -4.63 32.31
CA THR A 31 -6.57 -4.50 32.53
C THR A 31 -5.88 -5.85 32.33
N PRO A 32 -4.78 -5.94 31.56
CA PRO A 32 -3.87 -7.07 31.64
C PRO A 32 -2.72 -6.75 32.61
N ASP A 33 -2.65 -7.58 33.64
CA ASP A 33 -1.48 -7.78 34.48
C ASP A 33 -0.44 -8.65 33.73
N THR A 34 0.76 -8.74 34.31
CA THR A 34 1.94 -9.60 34.01
C THR A 34 2.97 -9.02 33.03
N ARG A 35 4.16 -8.63 33.52
CA ARG A 35 5.32 -9.43 33.96
C ARG A 35 6.14 -10.02 32.81
N ALA A 36 7.39 -9.56 32.80
CA ALA A 36 8.59 -10.13 32.20
C ALA A 36 8.64 -10.17 30.67
N TRP A 37 9.72 -9.64 30.11
CA TRP A 37 10.75 -10.37 29.35
C TRP A 37 12.00 -9.50 29.36
N SER A 38 12.85 -9.73 30.36
CA SER A 38 14.22 -9.25 30.38
C SER A 38 15.09 -10.29 29.68
N HIS A 39 15.46 -10.04 28.42
CA HIS A 39 16.55 -10.77 27.79
C HIS A 39 17.72 -9.80 27.56
N SER A 40 18.76 -10.00 28.36
CA SER A 40 20.08 -9.42 28.21
C SER A 40 20.73 -9.92 26.92
N PHE A 41 21.26 -8.99 26.13
CA PHE A 41 22.14 -9.35 25.02
C PHE A 41 23.58 -9.44 25.52
N HIS A 42 24.11 -10.67 25.50
CA HIS A 42 25.54 -10.96 25.35
C HIS A 42 25.77 -11.47 23.92
N ASP A 43 26.96 -11.10 23.42
CA ASP A 43 27.73 -11.66 22.32
C ASP A 43 27.30 -11.43 20.86
N ASP A 44 28.17 -10.73 20.12
CA ASP A 44 28.93 -11.33 19.01
C ASP A 44 30.12 -10.42 18.66
N VAL A 45 31.31 -10.74 19.21
CA VAL A 45 32.60 -10.20 18.75
C VAL A 45 33.35 -11.33 18.07
N TYR A 46 33.48 -11.22 16.76
CA TYR A 46 34.26 -12.13 15.92
C TYR A 46 35.72 -12.21 16.37
N LEU A 47 36.18 -13.43 16.58
CA LEU A 47 37.56 -13.83 16.77
C LEU A 47 38.45 -13.38 15.61
N ARG A 48 39.48 -12.57 15.91
CA ARG A 48 40.75 -12.59 15.17
C ARG A 48 41.88 -12.92 16.14
N ARG A 49 42.37 -14.15 16.03
CA ARG A 49 43.72 -14.54 16.45
C ARG A 49 44.70 -13.88 15.48
N ASP A 50 45.69 -13.16 16.02
CA ASP A 50 47.05 -13.15 15.48
C ASP A 50 48.06 -12.95 16.63
N LEU A 51 49.04 -13.85 16.65
CA LEU A 51 50.18 -13.89 17.55
C LEU A 51 51.33 -13.04 16.98
N ARG A 52 51.81 -12.03 17.71
CA ARG A 52 53.24 -11.86 18.05
C ARG A 52 53.49 -10.65 18.95
N ALA A 53 54.25 -10.90 20.00
CA ALA A 53 54.85 -9.88 20.84
C ALA A 53 56.04 -9.23 20.11
N HIS A 54 56.07 -7.90 20.08
CA HIS A 54 57.32 -7.15 20.15
C HIS A 54 57.12 -5.92 21.03
N ARG A 55 57.85 -5.92 22.14
CA ARG A 55 58.01 -4.81 23.06
C ARG A 55 59.01 -3.84 22.42
N HIS A 56 58.57 -2.65 22.03
CA HIS A 56 59.44 -1.49 21.91
C HIS A 56 58.78 -0.33 22.64
N ALA A 57 59.53 0.19 23.62
CA ALA A 57 59.19 1.33 24.43
C ALA A 57 59.37 2.65 23.66
N ASN A 58 58.69 3.67 24.17
CA ASN A 58 58.71 5.09 23.80
C ASN A 58 57.94 5.43 22.51
N GLU A 59 56.80 6.10 22.63
CA GLU A 59 56.72 7.55 22.86
C GLU A 59 55.30 7.96 23.27
N GLU A 60 55.25 9.01 24.07
CA GLU A 60 54.10 9.55 24.76
C GLU A 60 52.99 10.03 23.81
N ARG A 61 51.78 9.50 23.98
CA ARG A 61 50.53 10.26 23.91
C ARG A 61 49.44 9.50 24.66
N ALA A 62 49.66 9.39 25.97
CA ALA A 62 48.67 8.96 26.92
C ALA A 62 47.53 9.99 26.97
N VAL A 63 46.53 9.82 26.10
CA VAL A 63 45.21 10.42 26.30
C VAL A 63 44.65 9.79 27.58
N ARG A 64 44.73 10.54 28.68
CA ARG A 64 44.22 10.17 30.01
C ARG A 64 42.70 9.98 29.97
N THR A 65 42.25 8.80 29.60
CA THR A 65 40.83 8.41 29.57
C THR A 65 40.23 8.22 30.96
N SER A 66 41.05 7.96 31.99
CA SER A 66 40.58 7.60 33.33
C SER A 66 40.15 8.77 34.23
N THR A 67 40.51 10.02 33.91
CA THR A 67 40.17 11.17 34.79
C THR A 67 38.77 11.72 34.53
N VAL A 68 38.24 11.57 33.32
CA VAL A 68 36.91 12.09 32.95
C VAL A 68 35.79 11.21 33.54
N GLU A 69 36.01 9.88 33.62
CA GLU A 69 35.07 8.92 34.19
C GLU A 69 34.79 9.14 35.69
N ASN A 70 35.80 9.59 36.45
CA ASN A 70 35.65 9.85 37.88
C ASN A 70 34.95 11.18 38.20
N VAL A 71 34.85 12.10 37.23
CA VAL A 71 34.32 13.46 37.44
C VAL A 71 32.82 13.58 37.12
N LEU A 72 32.23 12.65 36.36
CA LEU A 72 30.89 12.80 35.78
C LEU A 72 29.80 11.93 36.41
N LYS A 73 29.90 11.56 37.69
CA LYS A 73 28.83 10.86 38.41
C LYS A 73 27.67 11.82 38.76
N SER A 74 26.54 11.62 38.08
CA SER A 74 25.14 12.07 38.31
C SER A 74 24.79 13.54 38.60
N THR A 75 25.71 14.36 39.11
CA THR A 75 25.51 15.79 39.38
C THR A 75 26.76 16.55 39.00
N VAL A 76 26.90 16.81 37.70
CA VAL A 76 28.06 17.53 37.18
C VAL A 76 27.92 19.02 37.53
N SER A 77 28.86 19.55 38.31
CA SER A 77 28.94 20.99 38.56
C SER A 77 29.41 21.74 37.32
N ALA A 78 28.99 23.00 37.16
CA ALA A 78 29.46 23.86 36.08
C ALA A 78 31.00 23.97 36.03
N ASP A 79 31.66 23.92 37.18
CA ASP A 79 33.12 24.00 37.29
C ASP A 79 33.83 22.77 36.75
N GLN A 80 33.24 21.58 36.95
CA GLN A 80 33.74 20.33 36.40
C GLN A 80 33.62 20.30 34.87
N LEU A 81 32.52 20.85 34.32
CA LEU A 81 32.32 20.98 32.88
C LEU A 81 33.35 21.94 32.26
N LYS A 82 33.58 23.10 32.90
CA LYS A 82 34.58 24.09 32.45
C LYS A 82 36.02 23.54 32.53
N ALA A 83 36.35 22.84 33.60
CA ALA A 83 37.65 22.18 33.74
C ALA A 83 37.89 21.16 32.62
N GLY A 84 36.87 20.40 32.22
CA GLY A 84 36.97 19.47 31.08
C GLY A 84 37.29 20.17 29.77
N ILE A 85 36.66 21.33 29.50
CA ILE A 85 36.96 22.14 28.31
C ILE A 85 38.39 22.68 28.36
N ALA A 86 38.84 23.18 29.51
CA ALA A 86 40.21 23.68 29.69
C ALA A 86 41.27 22.59 29.52
N ARG A 87 40.94 21.33 29.83
CA ARG A 87 41.80 20.15 29.58
C ARG A 87 41.81 19.69 28.12
N GLY A 88 40.96 20.25 27.26
CA GLY A 88 40.82 19.82 25.87
C GLY A 88 40.02 18.53 25.70
N ASP A 89 39.14 18.19 26.66
CA ASP A 89 38.29 17.00 26.56
C ASP A 89 37.42 17.09 25.28
N THR A 90 37.38 15.99 24.52
CA THR A 90 36.56 15.92 23.30
C THR A 90 35.10 15.59 23.64
N MET A 91 34.18 15.93 22.73
CA MET A 91 32.77 15.51 22.87
C MET A 91 32.63 13.99 23.08
N ASN A 92 33.45 13.20 22.38
CA ASN A 92 33.45 11.74 22.49
C ASN A 92 33.89 11.23 23.88
N SER A 93 34.86 11.88 24.53
CA SER A 93 35.29 11.49 25.88
C SER A 93 34.22 11.81 26.92
N VAL A 94 33.49 12.91 26.77
CA VAL A 94 32.39 13.27 27.67
C VAL A 94 31.20 12.30 27.51
N ILE A 95 30.81 11.96 26.28
CA ILE A 95 29.75 10.97 26.03
C ILE A 95 30.06 9.64 26.70
N LYS A 96 31.29 9.14 26.56
CA LYS A 96 31.74 7.90 27.19
C LYS A 96 31.63 7.96 28.71
N ALA A 97 32.09 9.07 29.30
CA ALA A 97 32.07 9.24 30.74
C ALA A 97 30.65 9.44 31.33
N LEU A 98 29.73 10.01 30.57
CA LEU A 98 28.31 10.07 30.94
C LEU A 98 27.61 8.72 30.85
N GLN A 99 28.25 7.70 30.26
CA GLN A 99 27.75 6.32 30.15
C GLN A 99 26.33 6.26 29.57
N LEU A 100 26.06 7.07 28.54
CA LEU A 100 24.72 7.23 27.96
C LEU A 100 24.12 5.89 27.51
N GLN A 101 24.95 4.91 27.12
CA GLN A 101 24.48 3.56 26.77
C GLN A 101 23.76 2.84 27.92
N LYS A 102 24.13 3.09 29.18
CA LYS A 102 23.48 2.46 30.35
C LYS A 102 22.07 2.99 30.59
N VAL A 103 21.78 4.19 30.11
CA VAL A 103 20.48 4.84 30.30
C VAL A 103 19.45 4.33 29.28
N GLY A 104 19.90 3.92 28.09
CA GLY A 104 19.06 3.31 27.06
C GLY A 104 17.85 4.18 26.70
N ASP A 105 16.66 3.57 26.69
CA ASP A 105 15.40 4.20 26.28
C ASP A 105 14.94 5.31 27.25
N ALA A 106 15.44 5.34 28.49
CA ALA A 106 15.15 6.38 29.48
C ALA A 106 15.99 7.66 29.28
N LEU A 107 16.83 7.72 28.23
CA LEU A 107 17.76 8.82 27.98
C LEU A 107 17.08 10.20 28.02
N LEU A 108 15.88 10.31 27.46
CA LEU A 108 15.19 11.59 27.28
C LEU A 108 14.71 12.22 28.59
N ASP A 109 14.68 11.47 29.69
CA ASP A 109 14.33 11.95 31.05
C ASP A 109 15.55 11.94 31.99
N SER A 110 16.75 11.77 31.46
CA SER A 110 17.93 11.50 32.25
C SER A 110 18.70 12.76 32.66
N ALA A 111 19.29 12.71 33.87
CA ALA A 111 20.23 13.73 34.32
C ALA A 111 21.48 13.80 33.40
N GLN A 112 21.85 12.68 32.79
CA GLN A 112 22.95 12.55 31.86
C GLN A 112 22.72 13.36 30.58
N LEU A 113 21.50 13.30 30.00
CA LEU A 113 21.15 14.13 28.85
C LEU A 113 21.19 15.63 29.22
N THR A 114 20.72 15.98 30.41
CA THR A 114 20.79 17.37 30.91
C THR A 114 22.24 17.86 31.04
N ALA A 115 23.13 17.02 31.58
CA ALA A 115 24.55 17.31 31.66
C ALA A 115 25.20 17.46 30.28
N LEU A 116 24.86 16.58 29.33
CA LEU A 116 25.33 16.66 27.95
C LEU A 116 24.90 17.97 27.28
N ILE A 117 23.65 18.39 27.43
CA ILE A 117 23.14 19.64 26.86
C ILE A 117 23.90 20.84 27.43
N LYS A 118 24.18 20.86 28.74
CA LYS A 118 24.96 21.92 29.39
C LYS A 118 26.40 21.94 28.86
N TYR A 119 27.06 20.78 28.79
CA TYR A 119 28.41 20.67 28.26
C TYR A 119 28.49 21.13 26.80
N LEU A 120 27.53 20.71 25.96
CA LEU A 120 27.47 21.06 24.55
C LEU A 120 27.44 22.57 24.32
N LYS A 121 26.68 23.32 25.13
CA LYS A 121 26.64 24.78 25.06
C LYS A 121 28.02 25.39 25.31
N LEU A 122 28.64 25.02 26.43
CA LEU A 122 29.98 25.50 26.80
C LEU A 122 31.04 25.09 25.77
N PHE A 123 30.97 23.86 25.25
CA PHE A 123 31.89 23.34 24.23
C PHE A 123 31.79 24.16 22.93
N ASN A 124 30.57 24.46 22.47
CA ASN A 124 30.35 25.22 21.24
C ASN A 124 30.74 26.71 21.37
N GLU A 125 30.61 27.29 22.56
CA GLU A 125 31.08 28.64 22.88
C GLU A 125 32.61 28.70 22.87
N ALA A 126 33.26 27.72 23.50
CA ALA A 126 34.72 27.65 23.59
C ALA A 126 35.40 27.19 22.28
N ASN A 127 34.69 26.48 21.40
CA ASN A 127 35.24 25.95 20.14
C ASN A 127 34.39 26.36 18.92
N PRO A 128 34.42 27.65 18.50
CA PRO A 128 33.55 28.15 17.43
C PRO A 128 33.68 27.44 16.09
N THR A 129 34.85 26.88 15.79
CA THR A 129 35.16 26.16 14.53
C THR A 129 34.81 24.67 14.57
N LYS A 130 34.48 24.12 15.75
CA LYS A 130 34.17 22.69 15.95
C LYS A 130 32.77 22.48 16.51
N LYS A 131 31.86 23.44 16.29
CA LYS A 131 30.49 23.37 16.81
C LYS A 131 29.79 22.08 16.37
N THR A 132 29.03 21.49 17.27
CA THR A 132 28.17 20.34 16.99
C THR A 132 26.77 20.58 17.57
N THR A 133 25.80 19.78 17.16
CA THR A 133 24.42 19.83 17.67
C THR A 133 24.16 18.65 18.59
N LEU A 134 23.13 18.76 19.42
CA LEU A 134 22.70 17.65 20.28
C LEU A 134 22.36 16.43 19.42
N ILE A 135 21.58 16.63 18.35
CA ILE A 135 21.19 15.54 17.46
C ILE A 135 22.38 14.88 16.74
N ALA A 136 23.36 15.65 16.26
CA ALA A 136 24.53 15.09 15.59
C ALA A 136 25.38 14.26 16.58
N THR A 137 25.50 14.76 17.81
CA THR A 137 26.22 14.10 18.90
C THR A 137 25.54 12.78 19.29
N LEU A 138 24.21 12.79 19.47
CA LEU A 138 23.44 11.59 19.76
C LEU A 138 23.43 10.60 18.59
N THR A 139 23.38 11.08 17.35
CA THR A 139 23.42 10.23 16.15
C THR A 139 24.77 9.54 15.99
N ALA A 140 25.87 10.22 16.30
CA ALA A 140 27.20 9.63 16.29
C ALA A 140 27.37 8.53 17.35
N HIS A 141 26.69 8.67 18.48
CA HIS A 141 26.75 7.69 19.58
C HIS A 141 25.82 6.48 19.37
N TYR A 142 24.55 6.72 19.06
CA TYR A 142 23.52 5.66 18.97
C TYR A 142 23.30 5.13 17.55
N GLY A 143 23.83 5.80 16.54
CA GLY A 143 23.46 5.58 15.14
C GLY A 143 22.05 6.09 14.82
N ASN A 144 21.72 6.19 13.54
CA ASN A 144 20.42 6.72 13.09
C ASN A 144 19.23 5.86 13.57
N GLN A 145 19.30 4.53 13.38
CA GLN A 145 18.23 3.62 13.81
C GLN A 145 18.10 3.55 15.34
N GLY A 146 19.22 3.46 16.06
CA GLY A 146 19.22 3.40 17.52
C GLY A 146 18.62 4.67 18.14
N LEU A 147 18.98 5.83 17.60
CA LEU A 147 18.40 7.10 18.04
C LEU A 147 16.92 7.23 17.67
N ALA A 148 16.51 6.77 16.47
CA ALA A 148 15.10 6.75 16.08
C ALA A 148 14.25 5.93 17.06
N LYS A 149 14.75 4.76 17.50
CA LYS A 149 14.08 3.93 18.52
C LYS A 149 13.91 4.67 19.85
N ILE A 150 14.95 5.36 20.33
CA ILE A 150 14.88 6.14 21.59
C ILE A 150 13.88 7.30 21.46
N ILE A 151 13.88 7.99 20.32
CA ILE A 151 12.94 9.07 20.02
C ILE A 151 11.50 8.54 20.00
N GLU A 152 11.24 7.44 19.28
CA GLU A 152 9.91 6.84 19.18
C GLU A 152 9.38 6.39 20.54
N ALA A 153 10.20 5.74 21.36
CA ALA A 153 9.84 5.39 22.73
C ALA A 153 9.51 6.64 23.58
N GLY A 154 10.31 7.70 23.42
CA GLY A 154 10.09 8.98 24.07
C GLY A 154 8.81 9.70 23.66
N GLN A 155 8.35 9.53 22.42
CA GLN A 155 7.09 10.11 21.95
C GLN A 155 5.86 9.49 22.63
N GLN A 156 5.95 8.23 23.06
CA GLN A 156 4.86 7.53 23.74
C GLN A 156 4.71 7.93 25.22
N VAL A 157 5.70 8.60 25.81
CA VAL A 157 5.69 8.99 27.21
C VAL A 157 5.44 10.50 27.33
N PRO A 158 4.32 10.95 27.96
CA PRO A 158 3.96 12.37 28.00
C PRO A 158 5.07 13.30 28.50
N LYS A 159 5.85 12.85 29.50
CA LYS A 159 6.95 13.62 30.10
C LYS A 159 8.10 13.89 29.12
N THR A 160 8.40 12.96 28.22
CA THR A 160 9.54 13.05 27.29
C THR A 160 9.13 13.40 25.86
N ALA A 161 7.84 13.35 25.54
CA ALA A 161 7.30 13.60 24.20
C ALA A 161 7.76 14.92 23.59
N ARG A 162 7.82 16.00 24.39
CA ARG A 162 8.29 17.32 23.91
C ARG A 162 9.76 17.27 23.44
N MET A 163 10.64 16.63 24.20
CA MET A 163 12.05 16.48 23.84
C MET A 163 12.20 15.53 22.65
N ALA A 164 11.46 14.42 22.64
CA ALA A 164 11.48 13.45 21.56
C ALA A 164 11.07 14.08 20.21
N ASN A 165 9.96 14.81 20.19
CA ASN A 165 9.49 15.52 18.99
C ASN A 165 10.50 16.56 18.50
N ARG A 166 11.13 17.30 19.43
CA ARG A 166 12.20 18.23 19.07
C ARG A 166 13.39 17.51 18.42
N LEU A 167 13.85 16.40 19.01
CA LEU A 167 14.94 15.61 18.47
C LEU A 167 14.59 15.00 17.10
N GLN A 168 13.36 14.53 16.90
CA GLN A 168 12.90 14.05 15.59
C GLN A 168 13.01 15.17 14.53
N THR A 169 12.54 16.38 14.85
CA THR A 169 12.65 17.54 13.95
C THR A 169 14.11 17.89 13.66
N GLU A 170 14.97 17.93 14.68
CA GLU A 170 16.40 18.19 14.51
C GLU A 170 17.07 17.09 13.66
N GLN A 171 16.62 15.83 13.76
CA GLN A 171 17.15 14.71 12.96
C GLN A 171 16.79 14.86 11.48
N VAL A 172 15.54 15.19 11.19
CA VAL A 172 15.07 15.48 9.82
C VAL A 172 15.82 16.67 9.23
N GLN A 173 15.98 17.76 9.98
CA GLN A 173 16.75 18.93 9.55
C GLN A 173 18.22 18.60 9.29
N LEU A 174 18.84 17.78 10.13
CA LEU A 174 20.22 17.35 9.93
C LEU A 174 20.38 16.59 8.60
N TRP A 175 19.49 15.64 8.29
CA TRP A 175 19.53 14.91 7.03
C TRP A 175 19.25 15.82 5.83
N MET A 176 18.31 16.76 5.94
CA MET A 176 18.05 17.75 4.88
C MET A 176 19.26 18.66 4.62
N GLY A 177 19.91 19.18 5.67
CA GLY A 177 21.11 20.00 5.55
C GLY A 177 22.32 19.25 4.97
N GLN A 178 22.34 17.92 5.10
CA GLN A 178 23.32 17.03 4.46
C GLN A 178 22.95 16.64 3.02
N GLY A 179 21.82 17.13 2.49
CA GLY A 179 21.34 16.78 1.14
C GLY A 179 21.01 15.30 0.97
N LYS A 180 20.60 14.60 2.06
CA LYS A 180 20.21 13.20 1.95
C LYS A 180 18.92 13.04 1.13
N THR A 181 18.81 11.95 0.39
CA THR A 181 17.56 11.57 -0.28
C THR A 181 16.71 10.67 0.62
N PRO A 182 15.39 10.57 0.40
CA PRO A 182 14.56 9.62 1.15
C PRO A 182 15.03 8.17 1.04
N GLU A 183 15.59 7.76 -0.10
CA GLU A 183 16.23 6.46 -0.31
C GLU A 183 17.46 6.26 0.60
N GLN A 184 18.30 7.30 0.74
CA GLN A 184 19.47 7.25 1.62
C GLN A 184 19.04 7.19 3.10
N VAL A 185 18.03 7.95 3.50
CA VAL A 185 17.50 7.91 4.88
C VAL A 185 16.86 6.56 5.19
N PHE A 186 16.16 5.93 4.24
CA PHE A 186 15.67 4.55 4.37
C PHE A 186 16.81 3.58 4.73
N GLY A 187 17.95 3.70 4.05
CA GLY A 187 19.16 2.94 4.33
C GLY A 187 19.80 3.27 5.69
N LEU A 188 19.90 4.55 6.06
CA LEU A 188 20.46 4.99 7.35
C LEU A 188 19.66 4.44 8.54
N LEU A 189 18.34 4.33 8.39
CA LEU A 189 17.43 3.77 9.38
C LEU A 189 17.39 2.24 9.36
N LYS A 190 18.19 1.58 8.50
CA LYS A 190 18.26 0.12 8.36
C LYS A 190 16.86 -0.51 8.17
N LEU A 191 16.03 0.17 7.39
CA LEU A 191 14.71 -0.33 6.97
C LEU A 191 14.81 -1.38 5.86
N ASN A 192 16.00 -1.55 5.30
CA ASN A 192 16.29 -2.53 4.28
C ASN A 192 16.30 -3.98 4.81
N LYS A 193 16.11 -4.90 3.85
CA LYS A 193 16.17 -6.35 4.01
C LYS A 193 17.57 -6.80 4.44
N PHE A 194 17.69 -7.49 5.57
CA PHE A 194 18.90 -8.25 5.92
C PHE A 194 18.74 -9.72 5.49
N TRP A 195 19.75 -10.23 4.80
CA TRP A 195 19.99 -11.65 4.51
C TRP A 195 20.44 -12.39 5.80
N PRO A 196 20.12 -13.68 6.08
CA PRO A 196 19.67 -14.74 5.15
C PRO A 196 18.23 -15.25 5.34
N LEU A 197 17.45 -14.76 6.31
CA LEU A 197 16.09 -15.27 6.57
C LEU A 197 15.03 -14.50 5.75
N SER A 198 15.12 -14.63 4.42
CA SER A 198 14.37 -13.86 3.43
C SER A 198 12.86 -14.18 3.34
N TRP A 199 12.37 -15.21 4.02
CA TRP A 199 10.98 -15.66 3.91
C TRP A 199 10.04 -15.07 4.97
N ILE A 200 10.59 -14.34 5.95
CA ILE A 200 9.84 -13.73 7.09
C ILE A 200 10.04 -12.20 7.11
N SER A 201 10.29 -11.52 6.00
CA SER A 201 10.46 -10.06 6.01
C SER A 201 9.14 -9.28 6.16
N SER A 202 8.24 -9.71 7.04
CA SER A 202 7.04 -8.98 7.49
C SER A 202 7.37 -7.81 8.42
N ASP A 203 8.63 -7.64 8.79
CA ASP A 203 9.03 -6.77 9.90
C ASP A 203 9.21 -5.29 9.52
N LEU A 204 9.18 -4.91 8.22
CA LEU A 204 9.32 -3.50 7.82
C LEU A 204 8.38 -2.59 8.62
N PHE A 205 7.12 -3.01 8.76
CA PHE A 205 6.08 -2.26 9.44
C PHE A 205 6.28 -2.18 10.96
N ASN A 206 7.13 -3.02 11.54
CA ASN A 206 7.48 -2.96 12.97
C ASN A 206 8.88 -2.36 13.21
N ARG A 207 9.63 -1.99 12.15
CA ARG A 207 10.97 -1.46 12.30
C ARG A 207 10.94 -0.05 12.89
N PRO A 208 11.72 0.21 13.95
CA PRO A 208 11.93 1.56 14.43
C PRO A 208 12.50 2.44 13.32
N GLY A 209 11.97 3.66 13.21
CA GLY A 209 12.33 4.62 12.18
C GLY A 209 11.40 4.63 10.97
N LEU A 210 10.49 3.68 10.79
CA LEU A 210 9.57 3.70 9.63
C LEU A 210 8.72 4.98 9.62
N ALA A 211 8.13 5.35 10.76
CA ALA A 211 7.34 6.57 10.87
C ALA A 211 8.19 7.84 10.63
N THR A 212 9.43 7.83 11.15
CA THR A 212 10.39 8.92 10.94
C THR A 212 10.78 9.04 9.46
N TRP A 213 10.95 7.92 8.75
CA TRP A 213 11.22 7.90 7.32
C TRP A 213 10.05 8.43 6.49
N VAL A 214 8.81 8.02 6.81
CA VAL A 214 7.60 8.53 6.14
C VAL A 214 7.51 10.05 6.30
N LYS A 215 7.68 10.56 7.51
CA LYS A 215 7.70 12.00 7.78
C LYS A 215 8.82 12.72 7.03
N TYR A 216 10.02 12.13 7.01
CA TYR A 216 11.15 12.70 6.27
C TYR A 216 10.87 12.79 4.77
N LEU A 217 10.23 11.78 4.18
CA LEU A 217 9.85 11.81 2.76
C LEU A 217 8.85 12.93 2.48
N ASP A 218 7.89 13.16 3.37
CA ASP A 218 6.92 14.26 3.25
C ASP A 218 7.62 15.62 3.29
N ASP A 219 8.43 15.87 4.34
CA ASP A 219 9.20 17.11 4.48
C ASP A 219 10.17 17.33 3.29
N PHE A 220 10.80 16.25 2.80
CA PHE A 220 11.68 16.30 1.63
C PHE A 220 10.92 16.69 0.36
N ASN A 221 9.75 16.09 0.12
CA ASN A 221 8.94 16.34 -1.07
C ASN A 221 8.37 17.77 -1.08
N ASP A 222 8.01 18.29 0.09
CA ASP A 222 7.53 19.66 0.25
C ASP A 222 8.67 20.68 0.00
N ALA A 223 9.86 20.40 0.52
CA ALA A 223 11.04 21.24 0.32
C ALA A 223 11.66 21.12 -1.09
N ASN A 224 11.43 20.01 -1.80
CA ASN A 224 12.03 19.73 -3.11
C ASN A 224 10.98 19.30 -4.15
N PRO A 225 10.10 20.22 -4.62
CA PRO A 225 9.01 19.86 -5.54
C PRO A 225 9.45 19.18 -6.84
N ASP A 226 10.63 19.53 -7.36
CA ASP A 226 11.17 18.99 -8.62
C ASP A 226 11.83 17.61 -8.45
N LYS A 227 12.05 17.17 -7.21
CA LYS A 227 12.73 15.89 -6.88
C LYS A 227 11.82 14.94 -6.11
N LYS A 228 10.50 15.16 -6.19
CA LYS A 228 9.52 14.37 -5.46
C LYS A 228 9.66 12.88 -5.74
N THR A 229 9.51 12.10 -4.69
CA THR A 229 9.47 10.62 -4.75
C THR A 229 8.33 10.09 -3.89
N THR A 230 8.04 8.80 -3.96
CA THR A 230 6.93 8.17 -3.23
C THR A 230 7.43 7.01 -2.38
N LEU A 231 6.70 6.67 -1.31
CA LEU A 231 7.03 5.50 -0.49
C LEU A 231 7.07 4.25 -1.36
N ILE A 232 6.08 4.12 -2.25
CA ILE A 232 6.00 2.95 -3.13
C ILE A 232 7.18 2.85 -4.08
N SER A 233 7.69 3.95 -4.64
CA SER A 233 8.80 3.90 -5.61
C SER A 233 10.09 3.34 -5.01
N ILE A 234 10.34 3.66 -3.74
CA ILE A 234 11.48 3.16 -2.97
C ILE A 234 11.26 1.69 -2.64
N LEU A 235 10.05 1.31 -2.21
CA LEU A 235 9.72 -0.07 -1.83
C LEU A 235 9.66 -1.03 -3.03
N SER A 236 9.15 -0.59 -4.18
CA SER A 236 9.03 -1.42 -5.40
C SER A 236 10.38 -1.82 -5.99
N SER A 237 11.45 -1.08 -5.68
CA SER A 237 12.82 -1.47 -6.05
C SER A 237 13.36 -2.65 -5.21
N ARG A 238 12.69 -3.01 -4.12
CA ARG A 238 13.19 -3.95 -3.10
C ARG A 238 12.27 -5.16 -2.89
N TYR A 239 10.98 -4.98 -3.14
CA TYR A 239 9.95 -5.98 -2.96
C TYR A 239 9.22 -6.18 -4.29
N SER A 240 8.98 -7.44 -4.66
CA SER A 240 8.00 -7.71 -5.72
C SER A 240 6.62 -7.24 -5.28
N ASP A 241 5.77 -6.86 -6.23
CA ASP A 241 4.41 -6.38 -5.92
C ASP A 241 3.64 -7.38 -5.05
N LYS A 242 3.75 -8.68 -5.36
CA LYS A 242 3.15 -9.77 -4.58
C LYS A 242 3.66 -9.82 -3.15
N ALA A 243 4.97 -9.70 -2.94
CA ALA A 243 5.56 -9.72 -1.59
C ALA A 243 5.09 -8.50 -0.79
N LEU A 244 5.09 -7.31 -1.41
CA LEU A 244 4.67 -6.08 -0.78
C LEU A 244 3.17 -6.10 -0.44
N ALA A 245 2.31 -6.58 -1.34
CA ALA A 245 0.87 -6.72 -1.10
C ALA A 245 0.59 -7.60 0.13
N ASN A 246 1.29 -8.74 0.25
CA ASN A 246 1.19 -9.62 1.42
C ASN A 246 1.64 -8.92 2.72
N MET A 247 2.71 -8.14 2.68
CA MET A 247 3.15 -7.35 3.85
C MET A 247 2.10 -6.30 4.25
N LEU A 248 1.49 -5.62 3.29
CA LEU A 248 0.47 -4.60 3.52
C LEU A 248 -0.82 -5.19 4.10
N ILE A 249 -1.21 -6.40 3.69
CA ILE A 249 -2.34 -7.14 4.27
C ILE A 249 -2.11 -7.39 5.76
N GLN A 250 -0.92 -7.86 6.14
CA GLN A 250 -0.60 -8.12 7.55
C GLN A 250 -0.49 -6.81 8.35
N ALA A 251 0.14 -5.78 7.79
CA ALA A 251 0.27 -4.48 8.44
C ALA A 251 -1.09 -3.82 8.71
N ASN A 252 -2.08 -4.03 7.84
CA ASN A 252 -3.43 -3.51 8.08
C ASN A 252 -4.18 -4.15 9.26
N LYS A 253 -3.72 -5.29 9.77
CA LYS A 253 -4.33 -5.94 10.95
C LYS A 253 -3.97 -5.25 12.27
N ALA A 254 -2.87 -4.50 12.32
CA ALA A 254 -2.43 -3.79 13.51
C ALA A 254 -2.74 -2.30 13.42
N GLN A 255 -3.38 -1.76 14.47
CA GLN A 255 -3.80 -0.35 14.49
C GLN A 255 -2.62 0.62 14.35
N SER A 256 -1.45 0.28 14.91
CA SER A 256 -0.25 1.11 14.88
C SER A 256 0.36 1.26 13.49
N THR A 257 0.13 0.32 12.57
CA THR A 257 0.77 0.29 11.24
C THR A 257 -0.22 0.46 10.09
N SER A 258 -1.53 0.40 10.37
CA SER A 258 -2.59 0.51 9.36
C SER A 258 -2.57 1.82 8.56
N SER A 259 -2.23 2.97 9.18
CA SER A 259 -2.21 4.26 8.47
C SER A 259 -1.14 4.30 7.37
N ILE A 260 0.08 3.90 7.70
CA ILE A 260 1.20 3.83 6.75
C ILE A 260 0.94 2.76 5.69
N ALA A 261 0.40 1.60 6.09
CA ALA A 261 0.04 0.54 5.16
C ALA A 261 -1.01 1.00 4.13
N LYS A 262 -2.09 1.65 4.57
CA LYS A 262 -3.12 2.20 3.67
C LYS A 262 -2.54 3.23 2.70
N ARG A 263 -1.64 4.10 3.18
CA ARG A 263 -0.96 5.06 2.32
C ARG A 263 -0.14 4.36 1.23
N ILE A 264 0.68 3.38 1.59
CA ILE A 264 1.50 2.62 0.62
C ILE A 264 0.60 1.85 -0.36
N GLN A 265 -0.50 1.26 0.10
CA GLN A 265 -1.48 0.60 -0.79
C GLN A 265 -2.08 1.59 -1.79
N ALA A 266 -2.47 2.79 -1.36
CA ALA A 266 -3.00 3.81 -2.26
C ALA A 266 -1.97 4.23 -3.32
N GLU A 267 -0.73 4.46 -2.92
CA GLU A 267 0.37 4.76 -3.85
C GLU A 267 0.64 3.59 -4.81
N GLN A 268 0.54 2.34 -4.33
CA GLN A 268 0.70 1.12 -5.14
C GLN A 268 -0.40 0.99 -6.20
N THR A 269 -1.66 1.18 -5.83
CA THR A 269 -2.80 1.19 -6.76
C THR A 269 -2.61 2.26 -7.84
N GLN A 270 -2.22 3.47 -7.46
CA GLN A 270 -1.96 4.57 -8.40
C GLN A 270 -0.79 4.23 -9.36
N LEU A 271 0.26 3.61 -8.84
CA LEU A 271 1.40 3.18 -9.64
C LEU A 271 0.98 2.13 -10.67
N TRP A 272 0.19 1.12 -10.27
CA TRP A 272 -0.33 0.10 -11.18
C TRP A 272 -1.22 0.70 -12.27
N LEU A 273 -2.13 1.62 -11.92
CA LEU A 273 -2.95 2.35 -12.88
C LEU A 273 -2.10 3.16 -13.86
N LYS A 274 -1.10 3.91 -13.36
CA LYS A 274 -0.18 4.70 -14.19
C LYS A 274 0.61 3.85 -15.19
N HIS A 275 0.99 2.64 -14.78
CA HIS A 275 1.72 1.69 -15.64
C HIS A 275 0.80 0.83 -16.51
N GLY A 276 -0.52 1.04 -16.46
CA GLY A 276 -1.46 0.29 -17.28
C GLY A 276 -1.48 -1.21 -16.95
N LYS A 277 -1.23 -1.60 -15.70
CA LYS A 277 -1.30 -3.02 -15.31
C LYS A 277 -2.73 -3.51 -15.41
N LYS A 278 -2.97 -4.57 -16.18
CA LYS A 278 -4.33 -5.03 -16.45
C LYS A 278 -4.98 -5.62 -15.20
N PRO A 279 -6.30 -5.49 -15.04
CA PRO A 279 -7.02 -6.10 -13.92
C PRO A 279 -6.77 -7.61 -13.80
N GLU A 280 -6.67 -8.36 -14.91
CA GLU A 280 -6.38 -9.80 -14.87
C GLU A 280 -5.03 -10.10 -14.19
N ASP A 281 -3.99 -9.31 -14.50
CA ASP A 281 -2.65 -9.47 -13.94
C ASP A 281 -2.65 -9.20 -12.43
N ILE A 282 -3.37 -8.16 -12.01
CA ILE A 282 -3.49 -7.80 -10.59
C ILE A 282 -4.27 -8.86 -9.82
N PHE A 283 -5.31 -9.45 -10.42
CA PHE A 283 -6.09 -10.53 -9.81
C PHE A 283 -5.21 -11.72 -9.45
N THR A 284 -4.41 -12.19 -10.42
CA THR A 284 -3.48 -13.31 -10.26
C THR A 284 -2.35 -12.99 -9.27
N MET A 285 -1.82 -11.76 -9.33
CA MET A 285 -0.76 -11.32 -8.44
C MET A 285 -1.20 -11.26 -6.97
N LEU A 286 -2.45 -10.85 -6.71
CA LEU A 286 -3.09 -10.89 -5.39
C LEU A 286 -3.54 -12.29 -4.97
N GLN A 287 -3.35 -13.29 -5.83
CA GLN A 287 -3.71 -14.69 -5.60
C GLN A 287 -5.20 -14.90 -5.34
N LEU A 288 -6.05 -14.06 -5.92
CA LEU A 288 -7.50 -14.11 -5.71
C LEU A 288 -8.09 -15.40 -6.27
N GLU A 289 -7.48 -16.00 -7.29
CA GLU A 289 -7.87 -17.29 -7.85
C GLU A 289 -7.80 -18.43 -6.82
N LYS A 290 -7.00 -18.27 -5.76
CA LYS A 290 -6.81 -19.29 -4.71
C LYS A 290 -7.86 -19.20 -3.59
N ALA A 291 -8.69 -18.16 -3.57
CA ALA A 291 -9.69 -17.99 -2.52
C ALA A 291 -10.88 -18.95 -2.67
N GLY A 292 -11.08 -19.52 -3.85
CA GLY A 292 -12.18 -20.45 -4.15
C GLY A 292 -13.53 -19.85 -3.76
N ASP A 293 -14.38 -20.66 -3.12
CA ASP A 293 -15.74 -20.29 -2.70
C ASP A 293 -15.83 -19.13 -1.69
N THR A 294 -14.69 -18.68 -1.13
CA THR A 294 -14.62 -17.54 -0.19
C THR A 294 -14.18 -16.24 -0.85
N LEU A 295 -13.98 -16.23 -2.18
CA LEU A 295 -13.49 -15.08 -2.94
C LEU A 295 -14.29 -13.79 -2.66
N PHE A 296 -15.62 -13.87 -2.65
CA PHE A 296 -16.47 -12.69 -2.50
C PHE A 296 -16.49 -12.14 -1.07
N GLU A 297 -16.02 -12.90 -0.09
CA GLU A 297 -15.81 -12.45 1.29
C GLU A 297 -14.43 -11.82 1.49
N ASN A 298 -13.51 -12.00 0.53
CA ASN A 298 -12.16 -11.49 0.60
C ASN A 298 -12.15 -9.97 0.35
N PRO A 299 -11.71 -9.14 1.32
CA PRO A 299 -11.66 -7.68 1.14
C PRO A 299 -10.73 -7.24 -0.02
N LEU A 300 -9.75 -8.07 -0.40
CA LEU A 300 -8.90 -7.81 -1.56
C LEU A 300 -9.66 -7.93 -2.88
N PHE A 301 -10.70 -8.77 -2.95
CA PHE A 301 -11.54 -8.88 -4.12
C PHE A 301 -12.35 -7.61 -4.33
N SER A 302 -12.95 -7.05 -3.28
CA SER A 302 -13.64 -5.76 -3.34
C SER A 302 -12.71 -4.62 -3.75
N ALA A 303 -11.47 -4.61 -3.24
CA ALA A 303 -10.46 -3.64 -3.65
C ALA A 303 -10.04 -3.81 -5.12
N TRP A 304 -9.94 -5.06 -5.60
CA TRP A 304 -9.64 -5.38 -6.98
C TRP A 304 -10.77 -4.98 -7.94
N ILE A 305 -12.04 -5.21 -7.59
CA ILE A 305 -13.18 -4.72 -8.38
C ILE A 305 -13.08 -3.21 -8.58
N LYS A 306 -12.79 -2.47 -7.50
CA LYS A 306 -12.61 -1.02 -7.58
C LYS A 306 -11.44 -0.65 -8.49
N TYR A 307 -10.31 -1.35 -8.39
CA TYR A 307 -9.18 -1.16 -9.31
C TYR A 307 -9.58 -1.39 -10.77
N ALA A 308 -10.36 -2.43 -11.06
CA ALA A 308 -10.84 -2.73 -12.40
C ALA A 308 -11.78 -1.64 -12.94
N ASP A 309 -12.66 -1.09 -12.10
CA ASP A 309 -13.50 0.06 -12.46
C ASP A 309 -12.67 1.32 -12.74
N ASP A 310 -11.70 1.64 -11.88
CA ASP A 310 -10.82 2.79 -12.06
C ASP A 310 -9.97 2.65 -13.34
N PHE A 311 -9.49 1.43 -13.62
CA PHE A 311 -8.77 1.11 -14.86
C PHE A 311 -9.66 1.30 -16.08
N ARG A 312 -10.90 0.78 -16.04
CA ARG A 312 -11.90 0.92 -17.09
C ARG A 312 -12.14 2.39 -17.44
N LEU A 313 -12.36 3.22 -16.42
CA LEU A 313 -12.61 4.64 -16.59
C LEU A 313 -11.40 5.41 -17.13
N LEU A 314 -10.18 4.98 -16.78
CA LEU A 314 -8.95 5.64 -17.21
C LEU A 314 -8.56 5.29 -18.66
N TYR A 315 -8.79 4.05 -19.07
CA TYR A 315 -8.35 3.50 -20.36
C TYR A 315 -9.48 3.22 -21.36
N ASP A 316 -10.74 3.53 -21.02
CA ASP A 316 -11.93 3.31 -21.85
C ASP A 316 -12.07 1.87 -22.34
N THR A 317 -11.91 0.91 -21.41
CA THR A 317 -12.02 -0.52 -21.70
C THR A 317 -13.41 -1.08 -21.33
N ASP A 318 -13.66 -2.33 -21.70
CA ASP A 318 -14.79 -3.08 -21.16
C ASP A 318 -14.61 -3.45 -19.68
N LEU A 319 -15.69 -3.90 -19.05
CA LEU A 319 -15.67 -4.46 -17.69
C LEU A 319 -14.84 -5.74 -17.66
N ALA A 320 -13.76 -5.72 -16.90
CA ALA A 320 -12.87 -6.88 -16.76
C ALA A 320 -13.33 -7.90 -15.69
N THR A 321 -14.39 -7.60 -14.91
CA THR A 321 -14.75 -8.41 -13.74
C THR A 321 -15.10 -9.84 -14.12
N MET A 322 -16.08 -10.01 -15.01
CA MET A 322 -16.56 -11.33 -15.44
C MET A 322 -15.54 -12.05 -16.29
N SER A 323 -14.88 -11.37 -17.24
CA SER A 323 -13.83 -11.99 -18.07
C SER A 323 -12.71 -12.57 -17.22
N THR A 324 -12.29 -11.86 -16.16
CA THR A 324 -11.27 -12.36 -15.23
C THR A 324 -11.79 -13.53 -14.40
N LEU A 325 -13.03 -13.49 -13.90
CA LEU A 325 -13.59 -14.62 -13.14
C LEU A 325 -13.71 -15.86 -14.02
N ILE A 326 -14.22 -15.72 -15.25
CA ILE A 326 -14.44 -16.83 -16.18
C ILE A 326 -13.11 -17.41 -16.71
N SER A 327 -12.00 -16.66 -16.68
CA SER A 327 -10.67 -17.22 -16.99
C SER A 327 -10.11 -18.14 -15.89
N HIS A 328 -10.69 -18.13 -14.69
CA HIS A 328 -10.24 -18.93 -13.54
C HIS A 328 -11.30 -19.91 -13.01
N TYR A 329 -12.58 -19.65 -13.27
CA TYR A 329 -13.73 -20.42 -12.81
C TYR A 329 -14.67 -20.70 -13.99
N SER A 330 -15.36 -21.84 -13.99
CA SER A 330 -16.43 -22.07 -14.99
C SER A 330 -17.63 -21.15 -14.73
N ASP A 331 -18.43 -20.87 -15.75
CA ASP A 331 -19.69 -20.13 -15.61
C ASP A 331 -20.59 -20.72 -14.50
N GLU A 332 -20.69 -22.05 -14.44
CA GLU A 332 -21.44 -22.76 -13.39
C GLU A 332 -20.88 -22.45 -11.98
N ALA A 333 -19.55 -22.47 -11.84
CA ALA A 333 -18.89 -22.18 -10.56
C ALA A 333 -19.12 -20.72 -10.14
N VAL A 334 -18.99 -19.77 -11.07
CA VAL A 334 -19.26 -18.35 -10.82
C VAL A 334 -20.72 -18.15 -10.39
N ALA A 335 -21.66 -18.76 -11.10
CA ALA A 335 -23.08 -18.68 -10.76
C ALA A 335 -23.36 -19.25 -9.36
N LYS A 336 -22.77 -20.40 -9.00
CA LYS A 336 -22.88 -20.97 -7.64
C LYS A 336 -22.33 -20.03 -6.57
N MET A 337 -21.17 -19.42 -6.81
CA MET A 337 -20.57 -18.45 -5.88
C MET A 337 -21.48 -17.23 -5.70
N ILE A 338 -22.09 -16.72 -6.78
CA ILE A 338 -23.02 -15.58 -6.74
C ILE A 338 -24.27 -15.93 -5.94
N THR A 339 -24.90 -17.08 -6.23
CA THR A 339 -26.09 -17.56 -5.50
C THR A 339 -25.81 -17.71 -4.01
N LYS A 340 -24.65 -18.27 -3.64
CA LYS A 340 -24.23 -18.37 -2.24
C LYS A 340 -24.05 -16.99 -1.59
N ALA A 341 -23.44 -16.05 -2.30
CA ALA A 341 -23.19 -14.70 -1.79
C ALA A 341 -24.47 -13.88 -1.59
N HIS A 342 -25.54 -14.13 -2.35
CA HIS A 342 -26.85 -13.54 -2.10
C HIS A 342 -27.40 -13.87 -0.70
N GLY A 343 -27.08 -15.06 -0.18
CA GLY A 343 -27.48 -15.51 1.15
C GLY A 343 -26.73 -14.82 2.30
N ASN A 344 -25.66 -14.08 2.04
CA ASN A 344 -24.85 -13.40 3.06
C ASN A 344 -25.00 -11.88 2.93
N PRO A 345 -25.56 -11.17 3.94
CA PRO A 345 -25.75 -9.73 3.89
C PRO A 345 -24.49 -8.92 3.60
N LYS A 346 -23.29 -9.43 3.96
CA LYS A 346 -22.01 -8.75 3.70
C LYS A 346 -21.57 -8.81 2.24
N THR A 347 -22.01 -9.82 1.49
CA THR A 347 -21.61 -10.04 0.10
C THR A 347 -22.77 -9.86 -0.89
N LYS A 348 -23.99 -9.63 -0.41
CA LYS A 348 -25.19 -9.39 -1.21
C LYS A 348 -25.01 -8.33 -2.30
N ASN A 349 -24.45 -7.16 -1.98
CA ASN A 349 -24.23 -6.09 -2.97
C ASN A 349 -23.23 -6.51 -4.07
N ILE A 350 -22.23 -7.30 -3.72
CA ILE A 350 -21.28 -7.86 -4.69
C ILE A 350 -22.01 -8.88 -5.56
N ALA A 351 -22.82 -9.76 -4.96
CA ALA A 351 -23.61 -10.75 -5.69
C ALA A 351 -24.56 -10.10 -6.70
N GLU A 352 -25.33 -9.08 -6.30
CA GLU A 352 -26.24 -8.34 -7.18
C GLU A 352 -25.51 -7.70 -8.37
N ARG A 353 -24.35 -7.10 -8.12
CA ARG A 353 -23.51 -6.54 -9.17
C ARG A 353 -23.02 -7.62 -10.14
N LEU A 354 -22.42 -8.69 -9.62
CA LEU A 354 -21.83 -9.74 -10.44
C LEU A 354 -22.92 -10.51 -11.22
N GLU A 355 -24.10 -10.73 -10.65
CA GLU A 355 -25.26 -11.29 -11.36
C GLU A 355 -25.66 -10.41 -12.55
N SER A 356 -25.73 -9.09 -12.35
CA SER A 356 -26.07 -8.14 -13.42
C SER A 356 -25.01 -8.12 -14.53
N GLU A 357 -23.72 -8.20 -14.16
CA GLU A 357 -22.63 -8.29 -15.15
C GLU A 357 -22.69 -9.62 -15.92
N LEU A 358 -22.88 -10.74 -15.23
CA LEU A 358 -22.99 -12.07 -15.85
C LEU A 358 -24.15 -12.16 -16.85
N GLN A 359 -25.35 -11.69 -16.45
CA GLN A 359 -26.52 -11.67 -17.32
C GLN A 359 -26.31 -10.79 -18.56
N ARG A 360 -25.69 -9.62 -18.38
CA ARG A 360 -25.37 -8.71 -19.49
C ARG A 360 -24.38 -9.36 -20.46
N ASP A 361 -23.37 -10.03 -19.94
CA ASP A 361 -22.33 -10.66 -20.76
C ASP A 361 -22.89 -11.86 -21.54
N TRP A 362 -23.74 -12.69 -20.92
CA TRP A 362 -24.50 -13.73 -21.63
C TRP A 362 -25.39 -13.15 -22.73
N LEU A 363 -26.10 -12.03 -22.47
CA LEU A 363 -26.90 -11.34 -23.48
C LEU A 363 -26.05 -10.84 -24.66
N PHE A 364 -24.90 -10.19 -24.40
CA PHE A 364 -24.02 -9.70 -25.46
C PHE A 364 -23.35 -10.82 -26.25
N ALA A 365 -23.03 -11.93 -25.58
CA ALA A 365 -22.58 -13.16 -26.23
C ALA A 365 -23.70 -13.88 -26.99
N LYS A 366 -24.94 -13.37 -26.95
CA LYS A 366 -26.14 -13.95 -27.59
C LYS A 366 -26.44 -15.38 -27.13
N GLN A 367 -26.16 -15.69 -25.86
CA GLN A 367 -26.53 -16.97 -25.28
C GLN A 367 -28.06 -17.08 -25.23
N SER A 368 -28.61 -18.18 -25.73
CA SER A 368 -30.05 -18.42 -25.56
C SER A 368 -30.35 -18.85 -24.12
N THR A 369 -31.61 -18.73 -23.69
CA THR A 369 -32.03 -19.28 -22.40
C THR A 369 -31.79 -20.79 -22.34
N TYR A 370 -31.86 -21.50 -23.47
CA TYR A 370 -31.53 -22.92 -23.54
C TYR A 370 -30.03 -23.17 -23.36
N ASP A 371 -29.17 -22.37 -23.98
CA ASP A 371 -27.71 -22.52 -23.82
C ASP A 371 -27.31 -22.29 -22.36
N VAL A 372 -27.85 -21.25 -21.71
CA VAL A 372 -27.61 -20.99 -20.28
C VAL A 372 -28.13 -22.14 -19.41
N PHE A 373 -29.24 -22.79 -19.78
CA PHE A 373 -29.74 -23.97 -19.07
C PHE A 373 -28.72 -25.11 -19.06
N ILE A 374 -28.08 -25.37 -20.21
CA ILE A 374 -27.00 -26.37 -20.35
C ILE A 374 -25.72 -25.90 -19.65
N MET A 375 -25.33 -24.63 -19.76
CA MET A 375 -24.16 -24.07 -19.09
C MET A 375 -24.24 -24.22 -17.56
N MET A 376 -25.45 -24.15 -17.00
CA MET A 376 -25.72 -24.36 -15.57
C MET A 376 -25.89 -25.85 -15.20
N ASN A 377 -25.67 -26.78 -16.14
CA ASN A 377 -25.83 -28.23 -15.97
C ASN A 377 -27.24 -28.65 -15.47
N LEU A 378 -28.29 -27.87 -15.77
CA LEU A 378 -29.65 -28.14 -15.32
C LEU A 378 -30.31 -29.31 -16.07
N ASP A 379 -29.83 -29.61 -17.27
CA ASP A 379 -30.20 -30.78 -18.09
C ASP A 379 -29.79 -32.11 -17.44
N ARG A 380 -28.82 -32.09 -16.55
CA ARG A 380 -28.36 -33.26 -15.81
C ARG A 380 -29.14 -33.54 -14.53
N THR A 381 -29.98 -32.59 -14.12
CA THR A 381 -30.79 -32.67 -12.89
C THR A 381 -32.27 -32.51 -13.18
N LEU A 382 -32.77 -32.99 -14.33
CA LEU A 382 -34.15 -32.75 -14.77
C LEU A 382 -35.22 -33.22 -13.77
N ASP A 383 -34.99 -34.34 -13.10
CA ASP A 383 -35.88 -34.92 -12.09
C ASP A 383 -36.01 -34.04 -10.83
N LYS A 384 -35.01 -33.19 -10.56
CA LYS A 384 -34.94 -32.29 -9.40
C LYS A 384 -34.54 -30.88 -9.78
N VAL A 385 -34.88 -30.45 -11.00
CA VAL A 385 -34.33 -29.20 -11.56
C VAL A 385 -34.76 -27.99 -10.75
N LEU A 386 -35.98 -28.01 -10.21
CA LEU A 386 -36.52 -26.96 -9.34
C LEU A 386 -35.84 -26.90 -7.96
N GLU A 387 -35.20 -27.98 -7.52
CA GLU A 387 -34.42 -28.03 -6.28
C GLU A 387 -32.98 -27.55 -6.51
N ASN A 388 -32.53 -27.45 -7.76
CA ASN A 388 -31.18 -27.00 -8.08
C ASN A 388 -31.07 -25.48 -7.86
N PRO A 389 -30.15 -24.98 -7.02
CA PRO A 389 -30.01 -23.55 -6.73
C PRO A 389 -29.62 -22.69 -7.95
N LEU A 390 -29.16 -23.30 -9.05
CA LEU A 390 -28.89 -22.60 -10.31
C LEU A 390 -30.13 -22.42 -11.20
N PHE A 391 -31.25 -23.06 -10.88
CA PHE A 391 -32.50 -22.86 -11.60
C PHE A 391 -32.97 -21.41 -11.50
N SER A 392 -32.82 -20.78 -10.33
CA SER A 392 -33.15 -19.35 -10.14
C SER A 392 -32.27 -18.43 -10.99
N VAL A 393 -30.99 -18.75 -11.16
CA VAL A 393 -30.06 -17.99 -12.01
C VAL A 393 -30.51 -18.04 -13.47
N TRP A 394 -30.81 -19.23 -13.98
CA TRP A 394 -31.35 -19.42 -15.33
C TRP A 394 -32.69 -18.70 -15.52
N TYR A 395 -33.61 -18.86 -14.57
CA TYR A 395 -34.93 -18.24 -14.61
C TYR A 395 -34.83 -16.71 -14.65
N ASN A 396 -34.00 -16.12 -13.78
CA ASN A 396 -33.75 -14.68 -13.73
C ASN A 396 -33.13 -14.16 -15.02
N TYR A 397 -32.23 -14.92 -15.66
CA TYR A 397 -31.68 -14.55 -16.96
C TYR A 397 -32.78 -14.48 -18.05
N GLY A 398 -33.70 -15.45 -18.07
CA GLY A 398 -34.85 -15.41 -18.99
C GLY A 398 -35.71 -14.16 -18.79
N LEU A 399 -35.97 -13.77 -17.53
CA LEU A 399 -36.67 -12.52 -17.21
C LEU A 399 -35.89 -11.29 -17.68
N TYR A 400 -34.57 -11.29 -17.49
CA TYR A 400 -33.68 -10.21 -17.92
C TYR A 400 -33.71 -10.01 -19.44
N VAL A 401 -33.56 -11.10 -20.22
CA VAL A 401 -33.63 -11.07 -21.69
C VAL A 401 -34.97 -10.52 -22.16
N ASN A 402 -36.07 -11.01 -21.60
CA ASN A 402 -37.42 -10.53 -21.94
C ASN A 402 -37.57 -9.04 -21.66
N LYS A 403 -37.10 -8.57 -20.49
CA LYS A 403 -37.13 -7.16 -20.12
C LYS A 403 -36.34 -6.29 -21.11
N MET A 404 -35.14 -6.73 -21.50
CA MET A 404 -34.29 -5.97 -22.43
C MET A 404 -34.85 -5.95 -23.86
N ASN A 405 -35.42 -7.06 -24.33
CA ASN A 405 -36.08 -7.13 -25.63
C ASN A 405 -37.35 -6.26 -25.68
N LEU A 406 -38.17 -6.27 -24.62
CA LEU A 406 -39.34 -5.39 -24.50
C LEU A 406 -38.97 -3.90 -24.46
N GLY A 407 -37.82 -3.57 -23.85
CA GLY A 407 -37.29 -2.20 -23.85
C GLY A 407 -36.67 -1.76 -25.17
N ALA A 408 -36.28 -2.69 -26.04
CA ALA A 408 -35.88 -2.41 -27.42
C ALA A 408 -37.11 -2.17 -28.31
N PHE A 409 -38.16 -3.00 -28.16
CA PHE A 409 -39.43 -2.84 -28.85
C PHE A 409 -40.08 -1.47 -28.58
N ARG A 410 -40.17 -1.07 -27.30
CA ARG A 410 -40.70 0.26 -26.91
C ARG A 410 -39.91 1.46 -27.43
N ARG A 411 -38.60 1.29 -27.70
CA ARG A 411 -37.77 2.36 -28.28
C ARG A 411 -37.94 2.46 -29.80
N ALA A 412 -38.13 1.33 -30.48
CA ALA A 412 -38.42 1.30 -31.91
C ALA A 412 -39.78 1.94 -32.22
N ASP A 413 -40.82 1.66 -31.42
CA ASP A 413 -42.15 2.27 -31.59
C ASP A 413 -42.12 3.80 -31.35
N SER A 414 -41.27 4.30 -30.43
CA SER A 414 -41.15 5.74 -30.16
C SER A 414 -40.38 6.53 -31.23
N SER A 415 -39.59 5.86 -32.07
CA SER A 415 -38.90 6.51 -33.19
C SER A 415 -39.77 6.64 -34.44
N ASP A 416 -40.78 5.78 -34.62
CA ASP A 416 -41.69 5.82 -35.77
C ASP A 416 -42.84 6.82 -35.61
N GLU A 417 -43.12 7.30 -34.40
CA GLU A 417 -44.21 8.26 -34.12
C GLU A 417 -43.84 9.74 -34.39
N SER A 418 -42.64 10.00 -34.94
CA SER A 418 -42.13 11.37 -35.20
C SER A 418 -42.09 11.80 -36.67
N THR A 419 -42.62 10.99 -37.59
CA THR A 419 -42.71 11.34 -39.03
C THR A 419 -44.11 11.23 -39.59
N GLU A 420 -45.11 11.85 -38.97
CA GLU A 420 -46.33 12.23 -39.68
C GLU A 420 -46.99 13.42 -39.00
N TYR A 421 -46.77 14.64 -39.52
CA TYR A 421 -47.70 15.78 -39.59
C TYR A 421 -46.91 17.05 -39.96
N GLN A 422 -46.68 17.24 -41.25
CA GLN A 422 -46.50 18.58 -41.83
C GLN A 422 -46.91 18.56 -43.31
N LYS A 423 -48.21 18.73 -43.54
CA LYS A 423 -48.76 19.23 -44.81
C LYS A 423 -49.32 20.62 -44.52
N ASP A 424 -48.69 21.64 -45.09
CA ASP A 424 -49.35 22.58 -46.01
C ASP A 424 -48.42 23.77 -46.29
N GLY A 425 -48.23 24.05 -47.58
CA GLY A 425 -47.42 25.16 -48.07
C GLY A 425 -46.88 24.91 -49.48
N SER A 426 -47.76 25.08 -50.48
CA SER A 426 -47.45 25.43 -51.87
C SER A 426 -46.15 26.24 -52.02
N GLY A 427 -45.28 26.12 -53.02
CA GLY A 427 -45.33 25.58 -54.38
C GLY A 427 -44.39 26.44 -55.24
N VAL A 428 -43.93 25.87 -56.37
CA VAL A 428 -43.25 26.51 -57.52
C VAL A 428 -41.71 26.33 -57.65
N ALA A 429 -41.36 25.29 -58.43
CA ALA A 429 -40.50 25.22 -59.63
C ALA A 429 -38.98 25.51 -59.59
N LYS A 430 -38.16 24.56 -60.07
CA LYS A 430 -37.73 24.45 -61.50
C LYS A 430 -36.84 23.21 -61.76
N MET A 431 -36.88 22.78 -63.02
CA MET A 431 -36.27 21.62 -63.71
C MET A 431 -34.76 21.75 -64.02
N ALA A 432 -34.19 20.63 -64.53
CA ALA A 432 -32.92 20.39 -65.27
C ALA A 432 -31.77 19.84 -64.41
N ASP A 433 -31.01 18.77 -64.72
CA ASP A 433 -30.84 17.88 -65.89
C ASP A 433 -30.24 16.53 -65.41
N ASP A 434 -30.44 15.47 -66.20
CA ASP A 434 -29.88 14.10 -66.14
C ASP A 434 -28.48 14.05 -66.85
N PRO A 435 -27.74 12.92 -67.02
CA PRO A 435 -27.64 11.65 -66.27
C PRO A 435 -26.17 11.13 -66.09
N LEU A 436 -26.01 10.00 -65.36
CA LEU A 436 -25.18 8.80 -65.68
C LEU A 436 -24.24 8.24 -64.59
N ALA A 437 -24.47 6.93 -64.37
CA ALA A 437 -23.51 5.83 -64.19
C ALA A 437 -23.20 5.31 -62.78
N GLY A 438 -23.37 3.99 -62.62
CA GLY A 438 -22.36 3.16 -61.96
C GLY A 438 -22.82 2.29 -60.80
N GLU A 439 -23.35 1.13 -61.13
CA GLU A 439 -23.76 0.05 -60.23
C GLU A 439 -22.56 -0.77 -59.67
N LYS A 440 -22.80 -1.50 -58.57
CA LYS A 440 -22.03 -2.63 -57.95
C LYS A 440 -20.96 -2.21 -56.93
N GLY A 441 -20.93 -2.67 -55.69
CA GLY A 441 -21.33 -3.98 -55.14
C GLY A 441 -20.07 -4.70 -54.65
N GLY A 442 -19.84 -4.79 -53.33
CA GLY A 442 -18.62 -5.41 -52.80
C GLY A 442 -18.57 -5.53 -51.27
N ALA A 443 -19.28 -6.50 -50.72
CA ALA A 443 -19.17 -6.92 -49.33
C ALA A 443 -17.85 -7.68 -49.08
N LYS A 444 -17.01 -7.20 -48.16
CA LYS A 444 -15.91 -7.99 -47.57
C LYS A 444 -16.38 -8.61 -46.27
N LYS A 445 -16.68 -9.91 -46.29
CA LYS A 445 -16.74 -10.77 -45.09
C LYS A 445 -15.32 -11.24 -44.77
N SER A 446 -14.87 -11.00 -43.54
CA SER A 446 -13.70 -11.66 -42.94
C SER A 446 -14.20 -12.88 -42.15
N PRO A 447 -13.55 -14.06 -42.22
CA PRO A 447 -14.08 -15.28 -41.62
C PRO A 447 -13.63 -15.43 -40.15
N PHE A 448 -14.59 -15.67 -39.27
CA PHE A 448 -14.36 -16.24 -37.94
C PHE A 448 -14.25 -17.77 -38.08
N ILE A 449 -13.17 -18.32 -37.52
CA ILE A 449 -12.91 -19.76 -37.45
C ILE A 449 -13.85 -20.37 -36.39
N ALA A 450 -14.76 -21.23 -36.84
CA ALA A 450 -15.52 -22.15 -36.00
C ALA A 450 -14.83 -23.51 -36.02
N GLY A 451 -14.31 -23.94 -34.87
CA GLY A 451 -13.81 -25.30 -34.68
C GLY A 451 -14.85 -26.16 -33.97
N CYS A 452 -15.50 -27.07 -34.72
CA CYS A 452 -16.33 -28.14 -34.16
C CYS A 452 -15.83 -29.50 -34.65
N ARG A 453 -15.59 -30.38 -33.67
CA ARG A 453 -15.62 -31.87 -33.65
C ARG A 453 -14.92 -32.68 -34.75
N GLY A 454 -14.04 -33.58 -34.29
CA GLY A 454 -13.72 -34.84 -34.95
C GLY A 454 -13.76 -35.99 -33.93
N SER A 455 -14.76 -36.87 -34.08
CA SER A 455 -14.85 -38.17 -33.44
C SER A 455 -14.23 -39.26 -34.32
N GLY A 456 -13.49 -40.18 -33.72
CA GLY A 456 -12.99 -41.44 -34.29
C GLY A 456 -11.79 -41.90 -33.44
N GLY A 457 -11.62 -43.11 -32.96
CA GLY A 457 -12.21 -44.41 -33.26
C GLY A 457 -11.08 -45.44 -33.13
N ARG A 458 -11.18 -46.33 -32.13
CA ARG A 458 -10.47 -47.62 -31.92
C ARG A 458 -8.94 -47.69 -32.17
N ARG A 459 -8.20 -48.03 -31.12
CA ARG A 459 -7.77 -49.41 -30.80
C ARG A 459 -7.59 -49.55 -29.30
#